data_AF-A0A2T0R218-F1
#
_entry.id   AF-A0A2T0R218-F1
#
_cell.length_a   1.000
_cell.length_b   1.000
_cell.length_c   1.000
_cell.angle_alpha   90.00
_cell.angle_beta   90.00
_cell.angle_gamma   90.00
#
_symmetry.space_group_name_H-M   'P 1'
#
loop_
_entity.id
_entity.type
_entity.pdbx_description
1 polymer ?
#
loop_
_entity_poly.entity_id
_entity_poly.type
_entity_poly.pdbx_seq_one_letter_code
_entity_poly.pdbx_strand_id
1 'polypeptide(L)'
;MDAHQDGPTADDQDTADRTRAALERVVASVPGDPLLRPPATVDQLDAAQEHLGRPLPADVRALYLLHDGQVQHRHDDPRWAAGLLGGEPLLPLQDVLFHWDQWAGFEDETGLDEGVSSEPEGFARAKYSLRGWIPLTHDGGGNHVGIDLDPDVRGTVGQVLLFGRDDEWHRVLAPSLRSYLEQLADLLDRGHGQPDGEGWSLSAPDGAAPHTLFRPRG
;
A
#
# COMPACT_ATOMS: atom_id res chain seq x y z
N MET A 1 -22.45 -6.27 28.34
CA MET A 1 -22.71 -5.26 27.31
C MET A 1 -22.23 -5.91 26.03
N ASP A 2 -23.16 -6.49 25.28
CA ASP A 2 -22.84 -7.31 24.12
C ASP A 2 -22.33 -6.40 23.01
N ALA A 3 -21.05 -6.54 22.67
CA ALA A 3 -20.52 -6.01 21.42
C ALA A 3 -21.18 -6.81 20.29
N HIS A 4 -22.20 -6.23 19.64
CA HIS A 4 -22.65 -6.71 18.34
C HIS A 4 -21.48 -6.52 17.37
N GLN A 5 -20.76 -7.61 17.07
CA GLN A 5 -20.01 -7.70 15.82
C GLN A 5 -21.05 -7.93 14.72
N ASP A 6 -21.56 -6.83 14.15
CA ASP A 6 -22.30 -6.92 12.90
C ASP A 6 -21.29 -7.40 11.83
N GLY A 7 -21.62 -8.51 11.17
CA GLY A 7 -20.78 -9.05 10.10
C GLY A 7 -20.61 -8.07 8.93
N PRO A 8 -19.69 -8.36 7.99
CA PRO A 8 -19.41 -7.47 6.86
C PRO A 8 -20.69 -7.14 6.08
N THR A 9 -20.83 -5.88 5.67
CA THR A 9 -21.96 -5.45 4.85
C THR A 9 -21.88 -6.07 3.45
N ALA A 10 -22.97 -6.02 2.68
CA ALA A 10 -22.96 -6.50 1.29
C ALA A 10 -21.96 -5.73 0.41
N ASP A 11 -21.73 -4.45 0.72
CA ASP A 11 -20.75 -3.59 0.04
C ASP A 11 -19.30 -3.97 0.40
N ASP A 12 -19.06 -4.34 1.66
CA ASP A 12 -17.76 -4.87 2.11
C ASP A 12 -17.46 -6.21 1.45
N GLN A 13 -18.46 -7.07 1.29
CA GLN A 13 -18.28 -8.36 0.63
C GLN A 13 -17.99 -8.21 -0.88
N ASP A 14 -18.69 -7.34 -1.59
CA ASP A 14 -18.37 -7.02 -3.00
C ASP A 14 -16.95 -6.45 -3.12
N THR A 15 -16.58 -5.54 -2.21
CA THR A 15 -15.23 -4.96 -2.16
C THR A 15 -14.16 -6.03 -1.93
N ALA A 16 -14.42 -6.99 -1.04
CA ALA A 16 -13.50 -8.09 -0.77
C ALA A 16 -13.34 -9.02 -1.98
N ASP A 17 -14.45 -9.38 -2.63
CA ASP A 17 -14.44 -10.28 -3.80
C ASP A 17 -13.72 -9.64 -4.98
N ARG A 18 -13.94 -8.34 -5.22
CA ARG A 18 -13.23 -7.60 -6.27
C ARG A 18 -11.75 -7.40 -5.97
N THR A 19 -11.41 -7.13 -4.71
CA THR A 19 -10.01 -7.04 -4.26
C THR A 19 -9.29 -8.38 -4.47
N ARG A 20 -9.93 -9.50 -4.13
CA ARG A 20 -9.40 -10.84 -4.40
C ARG A 20 -9.13 -11.05 -5.89
N ALA A 21 -10.10 -10.75 -6.74
CA ALA A 21 -9.95 -10.92 -8.19
C ALA A 21 -8.80 -10.07 -8.76
N ALA A 22 -8.65 -8.82 -8.30
CA ALA A 22 -7.55 -7.96 -8.71
C ALA A 22 -6.19 -8.50 -8.23
N LEU A 23 -6.09 -8.94 -6.98
CA LEU A 23 -4.88 -9.54 -6.42
C LEU A 23 -4.46 -10.81 -7.17
N GLU A 24 -5.41 -11.71 -7.47
CA GLU A 24 -5.15 -12.93 -8.23
C GLU A 24 -4.56 -12.64 -9.62
N ARG A 25 -5.05 -11.57 -10.29
CA ARG A 25 -4.47 -11.11 -11.56
C ARG A 25 -3.04 -10.59 -11.39
N VAL A 26 -2.77 -9.77 -10.37
CA VAL A 26 -1.42 -9.29 -10.07
C VAL A 26 -0.49 -10.49 -9.81
N VAL A 27 -0.88 -11.40 -8.92
CA VAL A 27 -0.10 -12.61 -8.58
C VAL A 27 0.19 -13.49 -9.79
N ALA A 28 -0.75 -13.60 -10.73
CA ALA A 28 -0.55 -14.36 -11.96
C ALA A 28 0.43 -13.69 -12.95
N SER A 29 0.56 -12.36 -12.89
CA SER A 29 1.31 -11.57 -13.86
C SER A 29 2.63 -10.97 -13.34
N VAL A 30 2.93 -11.07 -12.03
CA VAL A 30 4.22 -10.60 -11.49
C VAL A 30 5.40 -11.43 -12.03
N PRO A 31 6.52 -10.81 -12.44
CA PRO A 31 7.71 -11.53 -12.88
C PRO A 31 8.48 -12.16 -11.70
N GLY A 32 8.04 -13.34 -11.24
CA GLY A 32 8.73 -14.15 -10.23
C GLY A 32 7.79 -14.75 -9.19
N ASP A 33 8.35 -15.38 -8.16
CA ASP A 33 7.57 -15.94 -7.05
C ASP A 33 7.27 -14.82 -6.03
N PRO A 34 5.99 -14.48 -5.77
CA PRO A 34 5.64 -13.46 -4.80
C PRO A 34 5.87 -13.91 -3.35
N LEU A 35 6.11 -15.20 -3.07
CA LEU A 35 6.37 -15.70 -1.71
C LEU A 35 5.34 -15.21 -0.69
N LEU A 36 4.06 -15.35 -1.05
CA LEU A 36 2.94 -14.88 -0.23
C LEU A 36 2.89 -15.65 1.09
N ARG A 37 2.66 -14.92 2.18
CA ARG A 37 2.44 -15.51 3.49
C ARG A 37 1.00 -16.03 3.62
N PRO A 38 0.74 -16.95 4.55
CA PRO A 38 -0.64 -17.32 4.91
C PRO A 38 -1.46 -16.09 5.33
N PRO A 39 -2.80 -16.16 5.28
CA PRO A 39 -3.69 -15.11 5.77
C PRO A 39 -3.36 -14.60 7.17
N ALA A 40 -3.57 -13.32 7.41
CA ALA A 40 -3.74 -12.80 8.75
C ALA A 40 -5.08 -13.28 9.34
N THR A 41 -5.12 -13.43 10.66
CA THR A 41 -6.37 -13.70 11.39
C THR A 41 -7.17 -12.43 11.60
N VAL A 42 -8.48 -12.56 11.83
CA VAL A 42 -9.35 -11.44 12.21
C VAL A 42 -8.83 -10.74 13.47
N ASP A 43 -8.42 -11.51 14.49
CA ASP A 43 -7.87 -10.96 15.75
C ASP A 43 -6.60 -10.13 15.53
N GLN A 44 -5.70 -10.55 14.63
CA GLN A 44 -4.51 -9.77 14.29
C GLN A 44 -4.86 -8.45 13.60
N LEU A 45 -5.86 -8.46 12.72
CA LEU A 45 -6.33 -7.26 12.04
C LEU A 45 -7.07 -6.32 12.99
N ASP A 46 -7.85 -6.85 13.91
CA ASP A 46 -8.57 -6.06 14.90
C ASP A 46 -7.57 -5.40 15.87
N ALA A 47 -6.56 -6.14 16.33
CA ALA A 47 -5.46 -5.59 17.12
C ALA A 47 -4.67 -4.51 16.37
N ALA A 48 -4.42 -4.69 15.06
CA ALA A 48 -3.75 -3.68 14.25
C ALA A 48 -4.57 -2.39 14.14
N GLN A 49 -5.89 -2.48 13.93
CA GLN A 49 -6.76 -1.30 13.90
C GLN A 49 -6.80 -0.58 15.26
N GLU A 50 -6.80 -1.34 16.36
CA GLU A 50 -6.70 -0.78 17.71
C GLU A 50 -5.38 -0.01 17.89
N HIS A 51 -4.25 -0.58 17.45
CA HIS A 51 -2.93 0.07 17.51
C HIS A 51 -2.87 1.34 16.65
N LEU A 52 -3.45 1.31 15.45
CA LEU A 52 -3.53 2.46 14.55
C LEU A 52 -4.52 3.54 15.05
N GLY A 53 -5.44 3.17 15.96
CA GLY A 53 -6.52 4.03 16.45
C GLY A 53 -7.59 4.35 15.40
N ARG A 54 -7.63 3.62 14.29
CA ARG A 54 -8.55 3.84 13.15
C ARG A 54 -8.79 2.54 12.37
N PRO A 55 -9.98 2.36 11.77
CA PRO A 55 -10.27 1.18 10.97
C PRO A 55 -9.44 1.16 9.68
N LEU A 56 -9.08 -0.05 9.24
CA LEU A 56 -8.50 -0.25 7.91
C LEU A 56 -9.62 -0.26 6.87
N PRO A 57 -9.39 0.29 5.66
CA PRO A 57 -10.31 0.16 4.55
C PRO A 57 -10.65 -1.31 4.24
N ALA A 58 -11.87 -1.57 3.77
CA ALA A 58 -12.36 -2.93 3.53
C ALA A 58 -11.51 -3.72 2.54
N ASP A 59 -10.97 -3.05 1.51
CA ASP A 59 -10.05 -3.66 0.54
C ASP A 59 -8.67 -3.97 1.15
N VAL A 60 -8.15 -3.13 2.05
CA VAL A 60 -6.92 -3.42 2.81
C VAL A 60 -7.13 -4.60 3.75
N ARG A 61 -8.26 -4.66 4.47
CA ARG A 61 -8.61 -5.85 5.28
C ARG A 61 -8.71 -7.10 4.43
N ALA A 62 -9.37 -7.02 3.27
CA ALA A 62 -9.52 -8.15 2.37
C ALA A 62 -8.16 -8.67 1.86
N LEU A 63 -7.22 -7.78 1.53
CA LEU A 63 -5.85 -8.15 1.16
C LEU A 63 -5.17 -8.97 2.26
N TYR A 64 -5.18 -8.47 3.50
CA TYR A 64 -4.52 -9.16 4.62
C TYR A 64 -5.22 -10.46 5.05
N LEU A 65 -6.54 -10.56 4.86
CA LEU A 65 -7.30 -11.82 5.06
C LEU A 65 -7.01 -12.86 3.96
N LEU A 66 -6.36 -12.48 2.86
CA LEU A 66 -5.85 -13.41 1.86
C LEU A 66 -4.39 -13.77 2.17
N HIS A 67 -3.56 -12.76 2.44
CA HIS A 67 -2.13 -12.93 2.67
C HIS A 67 -1.59 -11.89 3.67
N ASP A 68 -0.94 -12.33 4.75
CA ASP A 68 -0.22 -11.47 5.70
C ASP A 68 1.13 -10.98 5.12
N GLY A 69 1.07 -10.28 4.01
CA GLY A 69 2.26 -9.79 3.30
C GLY A 69 3.05 -10.87 2.57
N GLN A 70 4.29 -10.53 2.23
CA GLN A 70 5.26 -11.38 1.56
C GLN A 70 6.40 -11.74 2.50
N VAL A 71 7.11 -12.85 2.21
CA VAL A 71 8.37 -13.17 2.88
C VAL A 71 9.35 -12.01 2.66
N GLN A 72 9.82 -11.43 3.77
CA GLN A 72 10.82 -10.37 3.76
C GLN A 72 12.21 -10.97 3.57
N HIS A 73 13.02 -10.37 2.69
CA HIS A 73 14.40 -10.77 2.53
C HIS A 73 15.17 -10.50 3.84
N ARG A 74 15.84 -11.53 4.37
CA ARG A 74 16.62 -11.44 5.61
C ARG A 74 17.93 -12.21 5.46
N HIS A 75 18.93 -11.89 6.27
CA HIS A 75 20.20 -12.59 6.23
C HIS A 75 20.06 -14.10 6.49
N ASP A 76 19.09 -14.51 7.29
CA ASP A 76 18.77 -15.91 7.62
C ASP A 76 17.73 -16.57 6.70
N ASP A 77 17.08 -15.79 5.83
CA ASP A 77 16.16 -16.27 4.78
C ASP A 77 16.43 -15.47 3.48
N PRO A 78 17.30 -15.98 2.60
CA PRO A 78 17.81 -15.23 1.44
C PRO A 78 16.81 -15.21 0.28
N ARG A 79 15.57 -15.66 0.49
CA ARG A 79 14.56 -15.66 -0.56
C ARG A 79 14.16 -14.22 -0.88
N TRP A 80 14.12 -13.91 -2.17
CA TRP A 80 13.67 -12.62 -2.67
C TRP A 80 12.27 -12.76 -3.23
N ALA A 81 11.32 -12.03 -2.65
CA ALA A 81 9.94 -12.01 -3.13
C ALA A 81 9.84 -11.11 -4.36
N ALA A 82 9.15 -11.56 -5.41
CA ALA A 82 8.71 -10.66 -6.47
C ALA A 82 7.66 -9.70 -5.88
N GLY A 83 8.06 -8.45 -5.62
CA GLY A 83 7.24 -7.52 -4.85
C GLY A 83 5.88 -7.26 -5.48
N LEU A 84 4.81 -7.36 -4.68
CA LEU A 84 3.44 -7.25 -5.16
C LEU A 84 3.03 -5.83 -5.54
N LEU A 85 3.61 -4.81 -4.91
CA LEU A 85 3.18 -3.43 -5.06
C LEU A 85 4.17 -2.66 -5.94
N GLY A 86 4.15 -2.98 -7.23
CA GLY A 86 4.98 -2.30 -8.23
C GLY A 86 6.47 -2.60 -8.14
N GLY A 87 6.82 -3.82 -7.72
CA GLY A 87 8.21 -4.26 -7.49
C GLY A 87 8.58 -4.32 -6.01
N GLU A 88 7.83 -3.63 -5.16
CA GLU A 88 8.06 -3.60 -3.71
C GLU A 88 7.29 -4.69 -2.96
N PRO A 89 7.93 -5.44 -2.04
CA PRO A 89 7.24 -6.43 -1.22
C PRO A 89 6.20 -5.81 -0.29
N LEU A 90 5.00 -6.40 -0.26
CA LEU A 90 3.98 -6.11 0.75
C LEU A 90 4.47 -6.58 2.13
N LEU A 91 4.50 -5.66 3.09
CA LEU A 91 4.90 -5.95 4.46
C LEU A 91 3.88 -6.87 5.16
N PRO A 92 4.33 -7.80 6.01
CA PRO A 92 3.47 -8.42 7.01
C PRO A 92 2.87 -7.36 7.94
N LEU A 93 1.67 -7.60 8.47
CA LEU A 93 0.93 -6.60 9.26
C LEU A 93 1.72 -6.10 10.47
N GLN A 94 2.47 -6.99 11.14
CA GLN A 94 3.37 -6.62 12.23
C GLN A 94 4.49 -5.66 11.81
N ASP A 95 5.00 -5.80 10.59
CA ASP A 95 6.08 -4.97 10.06
C ASP A 95 5.52 -3.62 9.58
N VAL A 96 4.27 -3.59 9.08
CA VAL A 96 3.50 -2.34 8.87
C VAL A 96 3.41 -1.53 10.16
N LEU A 97 3.00 -2.17 11.27
CA LEU A 97 2.87 -1.47 12.56
C LEU A 97 4.23 -0.99 13.08
N PHE A 98 5.28 -1.81 12.93
CA PHE A 98 6.64 -1.42 13.29
C PHE A 98 7.09 -0.16 12.54
N HIS A 99 6.95 -0.13 11.22
CA HIS A 99 7.32 1.04 10.43
C HIS A 99 6.40 2.23 10.71
N TRP A 100 5.11 2.00 10.90
CA TRP A 100 4.19 3.04 11.31
C TRP A 100 4.63 3.68 12.63
N ASP A 101 5.03 2.91 13.64
CA ASP A 101 5.53 3.46 14.92
C ASP A 101 6.80 4.30 14.76
N GLN A 102 7.68 3.95 13.81
CA GLN A 102 8.91 4.73 13.55
C GLN A 102 8.62 6.16 13.07
N TRP A 103 7.45 6.40 12.47
CA TRP A 103 7.02 7.72 12.03
C TRP A 103 6.42 8.60 13.14
N ALA A 104 6.27 8.08 14.36
CA ALA A 104 5.69 8.84 15.46
C ALA A 104 6.51 10.11 15.79
N GLY A 105 5.83 11.24 15.95
CA GLY A 105 6.44 12.52 16.35
C GLY A 105 6.93 13.40 15.19
N PHE A 106 7.14 12.87 13.98
CA PHE A 106 7.56 13.67 12.83
C PHE A 106 6.48 14.67 12.36
N GLU A 107 5.20 14.37 12.57
CA GLU A 107 4.10 15.27 12.21
C GLU A 107 4.09 16.59 13.01
N ASP A 108 4.71 16.59 14.19
CA ASP A 108 4.84 17.73 15.09
C ASP A 108 6.16 18.50 14.90
N GLU A 109 7.09 17.98 14.08
CA GLU A 109 8.40 18.59 13.88
C GLU A 109 8.31 19.81 12.95
N THR A 110 8.81 20.95 13.45
CA THR A 110 8.75 22.21 12.72
C THR A 110 9.74 22.23 11.56
N GLY A 111 9.28 22.60 10.37
CA GLY A 111 10.14 22.82 9.20
C GLY A 111 10.25 21.61 8.27
N LEU A 112 9.79 20.43 8.67
CA LEU A 112 9.76 19.26 7.77
C LEU A 112 8.75 19.41 6.63
N ASP A 113 7.69 20.19 6.86
CA ASP A 113 6.66 20.44 5.84
C ASP A 113 7.10 21.43 4.75
N GLU A 114 8.28 22.06 4.88
CA GLU A 114 8.75 23.05 3.92
C GLU A 114 9.06 22.38 2.57
N GLY A 115 8.42 22.86 1.50
CA GLY A 115 8.59 22.30 0.15
C GLY A 115 7.75 21.04 -0.12
N VAL A 116 7.08 20.50 0.91
CA VAL A 116 6.23 19.32 0.76
C VAL A 116 4.95 19.68 -0.01
N SER A 117 4.57 18.85 -0.97
CA SER A 117 3.35 19.04 -1.76
C SER A 117 2.70 17.71 -2.14
N SER A 118 1.52 17.79 -2.76
CA SER A 118 0.79 16.62 -3.24
C SER A 118 0.63 16.65 -4.74
N GLU A 119 0.72 15.48 -5.35
CA GLU A 119 0.44 15.28 -6.77
C GLU A 119 -0.62 14.17 -6.97
N PRO A 120 -1.83 14.49 -7.46
CA PRO A 120 -2.31 15.82 -7.84
C PRO A 120 -2.57 16.74 -6.63
N GLU A 121 -2.51 18.06 -6.87
CA GLU A 121 -2.73 19.06 -5.82
C GLU A 121 -4.06 18.85 -5.06
N GLY A 122 -3.96 18.88 -3.73
CA GLY A 122 -5.09 18.78 -2.80
C GLY A 122 -5.60 17.35 -2.56
N PHE A 123 -4.88 16.32 -3.02
CA PHE A 123 -5.25 14.92 -2.75
C PHE A 123 -4.65 14.41 -1.44
N ALA A 124 -3.33 14.54 -1.28
CA ALA A 124 -2.65 14.30 -0.01
C ALA A 124 -2.37 15.65 0.66
N ARG A 125 -2.26 15.66 1.99
CA ARG A 125 -1.88 16.88 2.72
C ARG A 125 -0.41 17.19 2.46
N ALA A 126 -0.09 18.47 2.35
CA ALA A 126 1.29 18.96 2.26
C ALA A 126 1.97 18.87 3.65
N LYS A 127 2.28 17.64 4.07
CA LYS A 127 2.84 17.29 5.37
C LYS A 127 3.95 16.28 5.18
N TYR A 128 5.07 16.39 5.88
CA TYR A 128 6.16 15.41 5.73
C TYR A 128 5.73 14.00 6.15
N SER A 129 4.98 13.90 7.23
CA SER A 129 4.41 12.65 7.73
C SER A 129 3.10 12.93 8.45
N LEU A 130 2.20 11.94 8.45
CA LEU A 130 0.94 11.94 9.20
C LEU A 130 0.69 10.56 9.79
N ARG A 131 0.15 10.48 11.02
CA ARG A 131 -0.29 9.19 11.58
C ARG A 131 -1.36 8.49 10.76
N GLY A 132 -2.06 9.24 9.90
CA GLY A 132 -3.03 8.69 8.95
C GLY A 132 -2.41 7.90 7.80
N TRP A 133 -1.10 7.96 7.59
CA TRP A 133 -0.44 7.26 6.48
C TRP A 133 0.11 5.92 6.93
N ILE A 134 -0.42 4.84 6.33
CA ILE A 134 -0.13 3.46 6.71
C ILE A 134 0.85 2.86 5.69
N PRO A 135 2.12 2.56 6.07
CA PRO A 135 3.11 2.03 5.14
C PRO A 135 2.82 0.58 4.80
N LEU A 136 2.56 0.26 3.52
CA LEU A 136 2.35 -1.13 3.08
C LEU A 136 3.62 -1.79 2.54
N THR A 137 4.62 -1.01 2.14
CA THR A 137 5.93 -1.49 1.67
C THR A 137 7.04 -0.80 2.44
N HIS A 138 8.30 -1.19 2.23
CA HIS A 138 9.47 -0.44 2.68
C HIS A 138 10.66 -0.75 1.77
N ASP A 139 11.23 0.27 1.14
CA ASP A 139 12.30 0.15 0.14
C ASP A 139 13.72 -0.05 0.74
N GLY A 140 13.85 -0.04 2.06
CA GLY A 140 15.14 -0.08 2.77
C GLY A 140 15.71 1.31 3.12
N GLY A 141 15.25 2.36 2.45
CA GLY A 141 15.63 3.76 2.67
C GLY A 141 14.63 4.56 3.50
N GLY A 142 13.43 4.02 3.71
CA GLY A 142 12.36 4.67 4.46
C GLY A 142 11.27 5.25 3.56
N ASN A 143 11.15 4.77 2.32
CA ASN A 143 10.06 5.14 1.42
C ASN A 143 9.04 4.02 1.30
N HIS A 144 7.80 4.43 1.05
CA HIS A 144 6.62 3.58 1.18
C HIS A 144 5.63 3.81 0.04
N VAL A 145 5.08 2.72 -0.48
CA VAL A 145 3.71 2.73 -1.00
C VAL A 145 2.81 2.49 0.21
N GLY A 146 1.78 3.30 0.39
CA GLY A 146 0.88 3.12 1.52
C GLY A 146 -0.52 3.66 1.33
N ILE A 147 -1.28 3.63 2.42
CA ILE A 147 -2.70 4.01 2.46
C ILE A 147 -2.85 5.31 3.23
N ASP A 148 -3.53 6.27 2.62
CA ASP A 148 -3.84 7.55 3.23
C ASP A 148 -5.22 7.55 3.87
N LEU A 149 -5.24 7.60 5.20
CA LEU A 149 -6.45 7.70 6.03
C LEU A 149 -6.70 9.11 6.56
N ASP A 150 -5.93 10.11 6.12
CA ASP A 150 -6.13 11.53 6.43
C ASP A 150 -5.83 12.40 5.18
N PRO A 151 -6.57 12.20 4.08
CA PRO A 151 -6.35 12.91 2.84
C PRO A 151 -6.70 14.40 2.96
N ASP A 152 -6.26 15.17 1.96
CA ASP A 152 -6.67 16.57 1.82
C ASP A 152 -8.02 16.69 1.08
N VAL A 153 -8.51 17.92 0.90
CA VAL A 153 -9.88 18.26 0.49
C VAL A 153 -10.38 17.64 -0.83
N ARG A 154 -9.49 17.19 -1.72
CA ARG A 154 -9.84 16.51 -2.98
C ARG A 154 -9.52 15.01 -2.97
N GLY A 155 -8.87 14.52 -1.92
CA GLY A 155 -8.51 13.11 -1.77
C GLY A 155 -9.65 12.25 -1.27
N THR A 156 -9.38 10.96 -1.15
CA THR A 156 -10.33 9.94 -0.68
C THR A 156 -9.68 9.12 0.43
N VAL A 157 -10.40 8.91 1.53
CA VAL A 157 -9.91 8.06 2.64
C VAL A 157 -9.71 6.66 2.08
N GLY A 158 -8.49 6.12 2.22
CA GLY A 158 -8.10 4.84 1.65
C GLY A 158 -7.36 4.93 0.31
N GLN A 159 -7.10 6.14 -0.21
CA GLN A 159 -6.28 6.30 -1.42
C GLN A 159 -4.85 5.78 -1.21
N VAL A 160 -4.24 5.30 -2.29
CA VAL A 160 -2.85 4.81 -2.29
C VAL A 160 -1.93 5.96 -2.65
N LEU A 161 -0.90 6.22 -1.84
CA LEU A 161 0.10 7.25 -2.07
C LEU A 161 1.53 6.73 -1.91
N LEU A 162 2.47 7.47 -2.50
CA LEU A 162 3.88 7.44 -2.13
C LEU A 162 4.12 8.45 -1.00
N PHE A 163 4.90 8.04 -0.01
CA PHE A 163 5.42 8.92 1.04
C PHE A 163 6.70 8.29 1.62
N GLY A 164 7.51 9.09 2.33
CA GLY A 164 8.68 8.55 3.00
C GLY A 164 9.77 9.57 3.26
N ARG A 165 10.94 9.04 3.63
CA ARG A 165 12.10 9.83 4.03
C ARG A 165 12.51 10.86 2.99
N ASP A 166 12.50 10.44 1.72
CA ASP A 166 13.03 11.20 0.60
C ASP A 166 11.90 11.78 -0.29
N ASP A 167 10.64 11.70 0.16
CA ASP A 167 9.48 12.13 -0.61
C ASP A 167 9.00 13.52 -0.16
N GLU A 168 9.30 14.51 -0.99
CA GLU A 168 8.77 15.87 -0.84
C GLU A 168 7.47 16.06 -1.66
N TRP A 169 7.12 15.13 -2.56
CA TRP A 169 6.02 15.25 -3.52
C TRP A 169 5.10 14.03 -3.47
N HIS A 170 4.24 13.99 -2.45
CA HIS A 170 3.33 12.87 -2.18
C HIS A 170 2.42 12.58 -3.35
N ARG A 171 2.78 11.53 -4.10
CA ARG A 171 2.06 11.15 -5.30
C ARG A 171 0.95 10.16 -4.98
N VAL A 172 -0.27 10.54 -5.29
CA VAL A 172 -1.44 9.66 -5.17
C VAL A 172 -1.56 8.82 -6.42
N LEU A 173 -1.54 7.51 -6.25
CA LEU A 173 -1.53 6.52 -7.32
C LEU A 173 -2.95 6.07 -7.68
N ALA A 174 -3.81 5.85 -6.68
CA ALA A 174 -5.15 5.32 -6.90
C ALA A 174 -6.11 5.74 -5.77
N PRO A 175 -7.43 5.79 -6.02
CA PRO A 175 -8.42 6.18 -5.01
C PRO A 175 -8.71 5.10 -3.95
N SER A 176 -8.17 3.89 -4.13
CA SER A 176 -8.33 2.74 -3.23
C SER A 176 -7.25 1.69 -3.53
N LEU A 177 -6.95 0.80 -2.58
CA LEU A 177 -6.03 -0.31 -2.81
C LEU A 177 -6.57 -1.25 -3.90
N ARG A 178 -7.88 -1.51 -3.91
CA ARG A 178 -8.52 -2.29 -4.99
C ARG A 178 -8.22 -1.68 -6.36
N SER A 179 -8.43 -0.37 -6.51
CA SER A 179 -8.17 0.32 -7.78
C SER A 179 -6.70 0.31 -8.15
N TYR A 180 -5.79 0.40 -7.17
CA TYR A 180 -4.36 0.25 -7.41
C TYR A 180 -4.02 -1.13 -7.97
N LEU A 181 -4.54 -2.21 -7.38
CA LEU A 181 -4.33 -3.59 -7.84
C LEU A 181 -4.93 -3.84 -9.23
N GLU A 182 -6.13 -3.31 -9.50
CA GLU A 182 -6.76 -3.38 -10.82
C GLU A 182 -5.88 -2.69 -11.89
N GLN A 183 -5.37 -1.49 -11.61
CA GLN A 183 -4.47 -0.76 -12.50
C GLN A 183 -3.14 -1.48 -12.69
N LEU A 184 -2.56 -2.01 -11.61
CA LEU A 184 -1.30 -2.74 -11.67
C LEU A 184 -1.43 -4.01 -12.52
N ALA A 185 -2.50 -4.78 -12.34
CA ALA A 185 -2.78 -5.94 -13.17
C ALA A 185 -2.87 -5.57 -14.66
N ASP A 186 -3.60 -4.50 -14.99
CA ASP A 186 -3.71 -4.01 -16.37
C ASP A 186 -2.34 -3.58 -16.95
N LEU A 187 -1.45 -3.02 -16.14
CA LEU A 187 -0.10 -2.66 -16.57
C LEU A 187 0.77 -3.90 -16.81
N LEU A 188 0.71 -4.89 -15.92
CA LEU A 188 1.43 -6.15 -16.07
C LEU A 188 0.96 -6.93 -17.31
N ASP A 189 -0.34 -7.00 -17.55
CA ASP A 189 -0.94 -7.67 -18.71
C ASP A 189 -0.52 -7.01 -20.04
N ARG A 190 -0.16 -5.72 -20.01
CA ARG A 190 0.37 -4.96 -21.15
C ARG A 190 1.90 -5.05 -21.29
N GLY A 191 2.57 -5.79 -20.40
CA GLY A 191 4.02 -6.00 -20.44
C GLY A 191 4.85 -4.88 -19.82
N HIS A 192 4.26 -4.02 -18.98
CA HIS A 192 5.02 -2.96 -18.31
C HIS A 192 5.95 -3.48 -17.20
N GLY A 193 5.71 -4.67 -16.64
CA GLY A 193 6.59 -5.29 -15.64
C GLY A 193 7.76 -6.01 -16.30
N GLN A 194 8.99 -5.65 -15.92
CA GLN A 194 10.21 -6.25 -16.43
C GLN A 194 11.09 -6.74 -15.27
N PRO A 195 11.67 -7.94 -15.33
CA PRO A 195 12.65 -8.39 -14.35
C PRO A 195 13.83 -7.41 -14.23
N ASP A 196 14.27 -7.15 -13.00
CA ASP A 196 15.41 -6.28 -12.69
C ASP A 196 16.21 -6.88 -11.53
N GLY A 197 17.36 -7.48 -11.86
CA GLY A 197 18.20 -8.19 -10.92
C GLY A 197 17.47 -9.36 -10.25
N GLU A 198 17.30 -9.27 -8.92
CA GLU A 198 16.60 -10.28 -8.11
C GLU A 198 15.08 -10.02 -8.01
N GLY A 199 14.60 -8.86 -8.47
CA GLY A 199 13.19 -8.48 -8.46
C GLY A 199 12.67 -8.11 -9.85
N TRP A 200 11.78 -7.11 -9.89
CA TRP A 200 11.20 -6.57 -11.10
C TRP A 200 10.76 -5.13 -10.89
N SER A 201 10.67 -4.36 -11.97
CA SER A 201 10.21 -2.98 -11.93
C SER A 201 9.17 -2.70 -13.02
N LEU A 202 8.33 -1.70 -12.77
CA LEU A 202 7.44 -1.16 -13.79
C LEU A 202 8.24 -0.25 -14.73
N SER A 203 7.97 -0.34 -16.03
CA SER A 203 8.60 0.47 -17.07
C SER A 203 7.54 1.13 -17.95
N ALA A 204 7.67 2.44 -18.17
CA ALA A 204 6.86 3.16 -19.15
C ALA A 204 7.49 3.04 -20.55
N PRO A 205 6.70 2.97 -21.64
CA PRO A 205 7.21 2.74 -23.00
C PRO A 205 8.13 3.85 -23.53
N ASP A 206 8.11 5.03 -22.90
CA ASP A 206 8.83 6.24 -23.27
C ASP A 206 9.88 6.67 -22.22
N GLY A 207 10.13 5.84 -21.20
CA GLY A 207 11.03 6.17 -20.10
C GLY A 207 10.45 7.15 -19.07
N ALA A 208 9.14 7.46 -19.13
CA ALA A 208 8.46 8.19 -18.08
C ALA A 208 8.55 7.45 -16.73
N ALA A 209 8.46 8.19 -15.63
CA ALA A 209 8.51 7.61 -14.30
C ALA A 209 7.32 6.65 -14.09
N PRO A 210 7.51 5.45 -13.53
CA PRO A 210 6.45 4.41 -13.49
C PRO A 210 5.19 4.84 -12.75
N HIS A 211 5.31 5.69 -11.74
CA HIS A 211 4.17 6.23 -10.99
C HIS A 211 3.21 7.08 -11.87
N THR A 212 3.63 7.49 -13.08
CA THR A 212 2.78 8.25 -14.03
C THR A 212 1.80 7.38 -14.80
N LEU A 213 2.01 6.05 -14.77
CA LEU A 213 1.11 5.06 -15.38
C LEU A 213 -0.19 4.92 -14.58
N PHE A 214 -0.15 5.23 -13.29
CA PHE A 214 -1.30 5.19 -12.41
C PHE A 214 -2.20 6.43 -12.56
N ARG A 215 -3.48 6.24 -12.24
CA ARG A 215 -4.53 7.24 -12.32
C ARG A 215 -5.17 7.41 -10.93
N PRO A 216 -4.97 8.58 -10.29
CA PRO A 216 -5.56 8.87 -8.97
C PRO A 216 -7.08 9.05 -9.00
N ARG A 217 -7.70 9.00 -10.19
CA ARG A 217 -9.14 9.04 -10.40
C ARG A 217 -9.54 7.84 -11.27
N GLY A 218 -10.61 7.16 -10.86
CA GLY A 218 -11.28 6.14 -11.67
C GLY A 218 -12.01 6.72 -12.88
#